data_AF-A0AAD6YC86-F1
#
_entry.id   AF-A0AAD6YC86-F1
#
_cell.length_a   1.000
_cell.length_b   1.000
_cell.length_c   1.000
_cell.angle_alpha   90.00
_cell.angle_beta   90.00
_cell.angle_gamma   90.00
#
_symmetry.space_group_name_H-M   'P 1'
#
loop_
_entity.id
_entity.type
_entity.pdbx_description
1 polymer ?
#
loop_
_entity_poly.entity_id
_entity_poly.type
_entity_poly.pdbx_seq_one_letter_code
_entity_poly.pdbx_strand_id
1 'polypeptide(L)'
;MDCGLATEDIDSILGFRYVAGAIEHEMRVSWHFTWQDWSAAIIPGTMCTIAALRALDSTLWAGFTARSLARSVLYCLLFVYAFDIAKQINGVAEDQINKPARGVPSGRVVNVLRGAYIRWYASTAAYLAAGAAWGVLPWTALWVCIAICLTFGDGDKHWTTKNVLFTTAGSLCLLQGAWGLAAPPSARETRWTVLLSSAFGILPAGLATSRGCWAAHRARDAPHRPRPQLPPGAALTSTFSGSLKPRKTRIVIT
;
A
#
# COMPACT_ATOMS: atom_id res chain seq x y z
N MET A 1 43.25 33.46 14.24
CA MET A 1 42.86 32.20 14.88
C MET A 1 41.36 32.20 15.07
N ASP A 2 40.74 31.16 14.53
CA ASP A 2 39.42 30.60 14.85
C ASP A 2 38.18 31.44 14.55
N CYS A 3 37.76 31.40 13.28
CA CYS A 3 36.39 31.68 12.83
C CYS A 3 35.95 30.56 11.87
N GLY A 4 35.89 29.32 12.36
CA GLY A 4 35.65 28.12 11.52
C GLY A 4 34.76 27.04 12.12
N LEU A 5 34.17 27.22 13.30
CA LEU A 5 33.45 26.15 14.02
C LEU A 5 31.92 26.29 14.05
N ALA A 6 31.33 27.32 13.44
CA ALA A 6 29.88 27.58 13.57
C ALA A 6 29.03 27.16 12.37
N THR A 7 29.61 26.95 11.18
CA THR A 7 28.85 26.62 9.96
C THR A 7 28.64 25.12 9.77
N GLU A 8 29.60 24.28 10.16
CA GLU A 8 29.47 22.82 10.01
C GLU A 8 28.38 22.23 10.92
N ASP A 9 28.16 22.83 12.09
CA ASP A 9 27.18 22.32 13.05
C ASP A 9 25.74 22.67 12.65
N ILE A 10 25.53 23.85 12.04
CA ILE A 10 24.21 24.30 11.56
C ILE A 10 23.75 23.48 10.34
N ASP A 11 24.64 23.17 9.40
CA ASP A 11 24.32 22.34 8.24
C ASP A 11 24.08 20.87 8.62
N SER A 12 24.80 20.35 9.63
CA SER A 12 24.54 19.00 10.15
C SER A 12 23.17 18.89 10.84
N ILE A 13 22.78 19.92 11.62
CA ILE A 13 21.51 19.98 12.34
C ILE A 13 20.35 20.19 11.36
N LEU A 14 20.50 21.06 10.36
CA LEU A 14 19.49 21.28 9.31
C LEU A 14 19.37 20.05 8.40
N GLY A 15 20.49 19.42 8.04
CA GLY A 15 20.52 18.18 7.25
C GLY A 15 19.84 17.01 7.97
N PHE A 16 20.14 16.81 9.25
CA PHE A 16 19.50 15.76 10.05
C PHE A 16 17.98 15.98 10.18
N ARG A 17 17.55 17.20 10.51
CA ARG A 17 16.11 17.51 10.63
C ARG A 17 15.38 17.37 9.29
N TYR A 18 16.04 17.73 8.19
CA TYR A 18 15.50 17.54 6.85
C TYR A 18 15.32 16.05 6.53
N VAL A 19 16.34 15.22 6.76
CA VAL A 19 16.28 13.78 6.53
C VAL A 19 15.23 13.12 7.43
N ALA A 20 15.20 13.47 8.72
CA ALA A 20 14.20 12.95 9.65
C ALA A 20 12.77 13.33 9.21
N GLY A 21 12.54 14.58 8.80
CA GLY A 21 11.26 15.03 8.26
C GLY A 21 10.88 14.32 6.96
N ALA A 22 11.83 14.05 6.08
CA ALA A 22 11.61 13.30 4.85
C ALA A 22 11.23 11.83 5.14
N ILE A 23 11.91 11.19 6.09
CA ILE A 23 11.61 9.82 6.54
C ILE A 23 10.21 9.77 7.16
N GLU A 24 9.89 10.70 8.06
CA GLU A 24 8.56 10.76 8.70
C GLU A 24 7.47 10.95 7.65
N HIS A 25 7.69 11.83 6.67
CA HIS A 25 6.77 12.04 5.56
C HIS A 25 6.56 10.74 4.76
N GLU A 26 7.62 10.05 4.35
CA GLU A 26 7.51 8.82 3.58
C GLU A 26 6.88 7.67 4.38
N MET A 27 7.14 7.57 5.69
CA MET A 27 6.46 6.61 6.57
C MET A 27 4.96 6.89 6.64
N ARG A 28 4.57 8.15 6.83
CA ARG A 28 3.16 8.57 6.90
C ARG A 28 2.44 8.32 5.58
N VAL A 29 3.08 8.66 4.46
CA VAL A 29 2.55 8.39 3.12
C VAL A 29 2.37 6.88 2.94
N SER A 30 3.38 6.09 3.31
CA SER A 30 3.35 4.64 3.13
C SER A 30 2.30 3.95 3.99
N TRP A 31 2.12 4.42 5.21
CA TRP A 31 1.03 4.04 6.09
C TRP A 31 -0.33 4.24 5.43
N HIS A 32 -0.59 5.44 4.88
CA HIS A 32 -1.85 5.74 4.22
C HIS A 32 -2.10 4.92 2.95
N PHE A 33 -1.05 4.42 2.29
CA PHE A 33 -1.20 3.52 1.16
C PHE A 33 -1.72 2.13 1.58
N THR A 34 -1.25 1.58 2.71
CA THR A 34 -1.33 0.12 2.94
C THR A 34 -2.00 -0.35 4.23
N TRP A 35 -2.16 0.51 5.24
CA TRP A 35 -2.49 0.04 6.59
C TRP A 35 -3.77 -0.80 6.67
N GLN A 36 -4.75 -0.56 5.78
CA GLN A 36 -6.02 -1.29 5.72
C GLN A 36 -5.86 -2.75 5.29
N ASP A 37 -4.73 -3.11 4.68
CA ASP A 37 -4.47 -4.44 4.11
C ASP A 37 -3.36 -5.20 4.84
N TRP A 38 -2.77 -4.58 5.87
CA TRP A 38 -1.72 -5.21 6.66
C TRP A 38 -2.17 -6.50 7.33
N SER A 39 -3.37 -6.54 7.91
CA SER A 39 -3.87 -7.76 8.56
C SER A 39 -4.04 -8.91 7.56
N ALA A 40 -4.48 -8.60 6.33
CA ALA A 40 -4.70 -9.59 5.27
C ALA A 40 -3.39 -10.17 4.71
N ALA A 41 -2.26 -9.46 4.84
CA ALA A 41 -0.95 -9.95 4.38
C ALA A 41 -0.06 -10.45 5.53
N ILE A 42 0.13 -9.64 6.57
CA ILE A 42 1.09 -9.91 7.65
C ILE A 42 0.66 -11.09 8.50
N ILE A 43 -0.61 -11.17 8.91
CA ILE A 43 -1.09 -12.26 9.77
C ILE A 43 -0.91 -13.62 9.08
N PRO A 44 -1.46 -13.88 7.89
CA PRO A 44 -1.29 -15.19 7.26
C PRO A 44 0.17 -15.49 6.89
N GLY A 45 0.94 -14.52 6.39
CA GLY A 45 2.34 -14.73 6.03
C GLY A 45 3.22 -15.08 7.24
N THR A 46 3.07 -14.33 8.34
CA THR A 46 3.84 -14.61 9.56
C THR A 46 3.40 -15.91 10.22
N MET A 47 2.10 -16.21 10.26
CA MET A 47 1.60 -17.52 10.74
C MET A 47 2.16 -18.68 9.92
N CYS A 48 2.23 -18.53 8.59
CA CYS A 48 2.81 -19.54 7.71
C CYS A 48 4.31 -19.75 7.99
N THR A 49 5.04 -18.66 8.25
CA THR A 49 6.46 -18.71 8.64
C THR A 49 6.63 -19.40 10.00
N ILE A 50 5.76 -19.10 10.97
CA ILE A 50 5.76 -19.77 12.29
C ILE A 50 5.48 -21.27 12.12
N ALA A 51 4.53 -21.65 11.26
CA ALA A 51 4.24 -23.05 10.97
C ALA A 51 5.45 -23.76 10.35
N ALA A 52 6.15 -23.11 9.42
CA ALA A 52 7.38 -23.61 8.83
C ALA A 52 8.49 -23.78 9.88
N LEU A 53 8.70 -22.79 10.74
CA LEU A 53 9.66 -22.87 11.85
C LEU A 53 9.32 -23.99 12.83
N ARG A 54 8.04 -24.23 13.11
CA ARG A 54 7.59 -25.35 13.95
C ARG A 54 7.80 -26.72 13.30
N ALA A 55 7.82 -26.79 11.96
CA ALA A 55 8.06 -28.02 11.24
C ALA A 55 9.55 -28.44 11.21
N LEU A 56 10.47 -27.53 11.58
CA LEU A 56 11.93 -27.71 11.50
C LEU A 56 12.58 -28.22 12.80
N ASP A 57 11.84 -28.94 13.66
CA ASP A 57 12.26 -29.44 14.98
C ASP A 57 12.48 -28.41 16.10
N SER A 58 12.58 -28.91 17.34
CA SER A 58 12.47 -28.20 18.62
C SER A 58 13.72 -27.44 19.09
N THR A 59 14.82 -27.44 18.33
CA THR A 59 16.11 -26.85 18.73
C THR A 59 16.63 -25.77 17.77
N LEU A 60 15.72 -25.02 17.14
CA LEU A 60 16.12 -23.84 16.37
C LEU A 60 16.72 -22.78 17.31
N TRP A 61 17.93 -22.31 16.98
CA TRP A 61 18.53 -21.20 17.69
C TRP A 61 17.70 -19.92 17.51
N ALA A 62 17.50 -19.18 18.61
CA ALA A 62 16.66 -17.98 18.66
C ALA A 62 16.99 -16.95 17.56
N GLY A 63 18.27 -16.81 17.20
CA GLY A 63 18.72 -15.89 16.15
C GLY A 63 18.18 -16.23 14.76
N PHE A 64 18.04 -17.52 14.42
CA PHE A 64 17.44 -17.96 13.17
C PHE A 64 15.94 -17.66 13.14
N THR A 65 15.21 -18.03 14.20
CA THR A 65 13.79 -17.78 14.36
C THR A 65 13.46 -16.29 14.23
N ALA A 66 14.18 -15.43 14.97
CA ALA A 66 13.98 -13.98 14.92
C ALA A 66 14.24 -13.42 13.51
N ARG A 67 15.30 -13.88 12.85
CA ARG A 67 15.64 -13.45 11.48
C ARG A 67 14.58 -13.86 10.46
N SER A 68 14.07 -15.09 10.53
CA SER A 68 13.02 -15.58 9.63
C SER A 68 11.70 -14.82 9.82
N LEU A 69 11.33 -14.52 11.06
CA LEU A 69 10.14 -13.71 11.35
C LEU A 69 10.30 -12.25 10.89
N ALA A 70 11.46 -11.63 11.14
CA ALA A 70 11.73 -10.27 10.67
C ALA A 70 11.68 -10.19 9.14
N ARG A 71 12.28 -11.17 8.44
CA ARG A 71 12.18 -11.30 6.98
C ARG A 71 10.74 -11.47 6.53
N SER A 72 9.95 -12.29 7.22
CA SER A 72 8.53 -12.52 6.88
C SER A 72 7.69 -11.25 7.02
N VAL A 73 7.84 -10.50 8.11
CA VAL A 73 7.14 -9.21 8.27
C VAL A 73 7.53 -8.24 7.15
N LEU A 74 8.83 -8.09 6.86
CA LEU A 74 9.30 -7.21 5.79
C LEU A 74 8.82 -7.68 4.41
N TYR A 75 8.84 -8.99 4.15
CA TYR A 75 8.33 -9.60 2.93
C TYR A 75 6.84 -9.28 2.74
N CYS A 76 6.02 -9.45 3.78
CA CYS A 76 4.59 -9.18 3.74
C CYS A 76 4.28 -7.69 3.54
N LEU A 77 5.07 -6.81 4.18
CA LEU A 77 4.96 -5.36 4.00
C LEU A 77 5.27 -4.96 2.55
N LEU A 78 6.36 -5.48 1.97
CA LEU A 78 6.70 -5.22 0.57
C LEU A 78 5.66 -5.80 -0.40
N PHE A 79 5.18 -7.02 -0.13
CA PHE A 79 4.13 -7.70 -0.89
C PHE A 79 2.87 -6.84 -1.01
N VAL A 80 2.36 -6.34 0.12
CA VAL A 80 1.12 -5.54 0.15
C VAL A 80 1.36 -4.13 -0.36
N TYR A 81 2.52 -3.53 -0.08
CA TYR A 81 2.85 -2.17 -0.49
C TYR A 81 2.96 -1.99 -1.99
N ALA A 82 3.68 -2.88 -2.67
CA ALA A 82 3.78 -2.82 -4.13
C ALA A 82 2.39 -2.96 -4.79
N PHE A 83 1.54 -3.84 -4.27
CA PHE A 83 0.20 -4.07 -4.81
C PHE A 83 -0.75 -2.89 -4.56
N ASP A 84 -0.78 -2.35 -3.34
CA ASP A 84 -1.69 -1.25 -3.00
C ASP A 84 -1.37 0.04 -3.72
N ILE A 85 -0.09 0.32 -4.00
CA ILE A 85 0.28 1.46 -4.85
C ILE A 85 -0.22 1.22 -6.27
N ALA A 86 0.01 0.04 -6.86
CA ALA A 86 -0.46 -0.27 -8.21
C ALA A 86 -2.00 -0.15 -8.33
N LYS A 87 -2.72 -0.67 -7.33
CA LYS A 87 -4.17 -0.51 -7.19
C LYS A 87 -4.57 0.97 -7.12
N GLN A 88 -3.87 1.79 -6.34
CA GLN A 88 -4.18 3.21 -6.23
C GLN A 88 -3.73 4.05 -7.43
N ILE A 89 -2.88 3.54 -8.32
CA ILE A 89 -2.53 4.19 -9.58
C ILE A 89 -3.67 4.04 -10.61
N ASN A 90 -4.22 2.83 -10.79
CA ASN A 90 -5.23 2.57 -11.84
C ASN A 90 -6.67 2.37 -11.33
N GLY A 91 -6.83 2.07 -10.06
CA GLY A 91 -8.08 1.69 -9.41
C GLY A 91 -8.66 2.77 -8.49
N VAL A 92 -8.27 4.05 -8.65
CA VAL A 92 -8.68 5.16 -7.76
C VAL A 92 -10.19 5.20 -7.55
N ALA A 93 -10.98 5.07 -8.62
CA ALA A 93 -12.45 5.11 -8.52
C ALA A 93 -13.03 3.91 -7.75
N GLU A 94 -12.45 2.71 -7.90
CA GLU A 94 -12.88 1.54 -7.12
C GLU A 94 -12.53 1.73 -5.64
N ASP A 95 -11.31 2.20 -5.35
CA ASP A 95 -10.83 2.43 -3.99
C ASP A 95 -11.53 3.58 -3.28
N GLN A 96 -11.99 4.62 -3.98
CA GLN A 96 -12.84 5.66 -3.40
C GLN A 96 -14.15 5.11 -2.84
N ILE A 97 -14.68 4.05 -3.44
CA ILE A 97 -15.91 3.39 -2.98
C ILE A 97 -15.59 2.39 -1.86
N ASN A 98 -14.61 1.51 -2.08
CA ASN A 98 -14.35 0.40 -1.17
C ASN A 98 -13.52 0.78 0.06
N LYS A 99 -12.58 1.72 -0.11
CA LYS A 99 -11.51 2.04 0.85
C LYS A 99 -11.23 3.55 0.89
N PRO A 100 -12.24 4.38 1.20
CA PRO A 100 -12.16 5.84 1.07
C PRO A 100 -11.06 6.49 1.93
N ALA A 101 -10.59 5.82 2.98
CA ALA A 101 -9.54 6.34 3.86
C ALA A 101 -8.10 6.15 3.32
N ARG A 102 -7.90 5.48 2.17
CA ARG A 102 -6.58 5.29 1.55
C ARG A 102 -5.97 6.60 1.06
N GLY A 103 -4.64 6.64 0.92
CA GLY A 103 -3.88 7.86 0.63
C GLY A 103 -4.37 8.66 -0.57
N VAL A 104 -4.43 8.04 -1.76
CA VAL A 104 -4.88 8.71 -2.99
C VAL A 104 -6.41 8.96 -2.98
N PRO A 105 -7.26 7.97 -2.66
CA PRO A 105 -8.71 8.17 -2.59
C PRO A 105 -9.18 9.27 -1.63
N SER A 106 -8.52 9.41 -0.47
CA SER A 106 -8.88 10.43 0.54
C SER A 106 -8.33 11.82 0.23
N GLY A 107 -7.54 11.98 -0.85
CA GLY A 107 -6.85 13.24 -1.17
C GLY A 107 -5.75 13.61 -0.15
N ARG A 108 -5.46 12.77 0.84
CA ARG A 108 -4.42 13.01 1.87
C ARG A 108 -3.02 12.91 1.30
N VAL A 109 -2.88 12.11 0.24
CA VAL A 109 -1.66 12.01 -0.54
C VAL A 109 -1.95 12.66 -1.89
N VAL A 110 -1.68 13.96 -1.99
CA VAL A 110 -1.87 14.78 -3.21
C VAL A 110 -0.82 14.43 -4.30
N ASN A 111 -0.30 13.19 -4.29
CA ASN A 111 0.84 12.80 -5.12
C ASN A 111 0.49 12.99 -6.60
N VAL A 112 1.23 13.91 -7.22
CA VAL A 112 1.52 13.91 -8.66
C VAL A 112 1.80 12.45 -9.04
N LEU A 113 0.99 11.89 -9.95
CA LEU A 113 0.99 10.49 -10.37
C LEU A 113 2.40 9.88 -10.54
N ARG A 114 3.36 10.71 -10.98
CA ARG A 114 4.81 10.40 -11.06
C ARG A 114 5.40 9.85 -9.75
N GLY A 115 5.09 10.44 -8.61
CA GLY A 115 5.60 10.00 -7.31
C GLY A 115 5.06 8.64 -6.89
N ALA A 116 3.83 8.30 -7.27
CA ALA A 116 3.27 6.97 -7.02
C ALA A 116 3.98 5.91 -7.88
N TYR A 117 4.24 6.21 -9.16
CA TYR A 117 5.03 5.32 -10.02
C TYR A 117 6.45 5.08 -9.51
N ILE A 118 7.15 6.12 -9.04
CA ILE A 118 8.50 5.95 -8.46
C ILE A 118 8.46 5.01 -7.26
N ARG A 119 7.49 5.19 -6.35
CA ARG A 119 7.33 4.31 -5.18
C ARG A 119 6.96 2.88 -5.59
N TRP A 120 6.14 2.73 -6.61
CA TRP A 120 5.79 1.42 -7.14
C TRP A 120 7.03 0.71 -7.69
N TYR A 121 7.79 1.33 -8.60
CA TYR A 121 9.01 0.74 -9.14
C TYR A 121 10.03 0.43 -8.04
N ALA A 122 10.27 1.36 -7.12
CA ALA A 122 11.22 1.16 -6.03
C ALA A 122 10.80 0.00 -5.10
N SER A 123 9.52 -0.07 -4.72
CA SER A 123 9.03 -1.15 -3.84
C SER A 123 8.95 -2.50 -4.54
N THR A 124 8.56 -2.55 -5.82
CA THR A 124 8.59 -3.77 -6.62
C THR A 124 10.02 -4.28 -6.80
N ALA A 125 10.97 -3.39 -7.09
CA ALA A 125 12.38 -3.75 -7.17
C ALA A 125 12.91 -4.27 -5.83
N ALA A 126 12.60 -3.59 -4.72
CA ALA A 126 12.97 -4.03 -3.38
C ALA A 126 12.37 -5.40 -3.03
N TYR A 127 11.11 -5.64 -3.40
CA TYR A 127 10.42 -6.91 -3.19
C TYR A 127 11.06 -8.07 -3.97
N LEU A 128 11.37 -7.86 -5.25
CA LEU A 128 12.07 -8.85 -6.07
C LEU A 128 13.50 -9.10 -5.59
N ALA A 129 14.23 -8.04 -5.22
CA ALA A 129 15.58 -8.14 -4.67
C ALA A 129 15.60 -8.91 -3.33
N ALA A 130 14.64 -8.64 -2.45
CA ALA A 130 14.45 -9.39 -1.21
C ALA A 130 14.11 -10.87 -1.49
N GLY A 131 13.23 -11.12 -2.46
CA GLY A 131 12.90 -12.48 -2.91
C GLY A 131 14.10 -13.24 -3.43
N ALA A 132 14.95 -12.60 -4.25
CA ALA A 132 16.20 -13.17 -4.73
C ALA A 132 17.19 -13.43 -3.57
N ALA A 133 17.39 -12.46 -2.69
CA ALA A 133 18.31 -12.56 -1.56
C ALA A 133 17.92 -13.65 -0.55
N TRP A 134 16.63 -13.97 -0.44
CA TRP A 134 16.10 -14.96 0.51
C TRP A 134 15.67 -16.28 -0.15
N GLY A 135 15.93 -16.46 -1.45
CA GLY A 135 15.65 -17.72 -2.16
C GLY A 135 14.18 -17.99 -2.48
N VAL A 136 13.32 -16.96 -2.43
CA VAL A 136 11.88 -17.05 -2.71
C VAL A 136 11.46 -16.28 -3.96
N LEU A 137 12.42 -15.98 -4.84
CA LEU A 137 12.23 -15.22 -6.08
C LEU A 137 11.06 -15.71 -6.95
N PRO A 138 10.85 -17.02 -7.19
CA PRO A 138 9.76 -17.49 -8.04
C PRO A 138 8.39 -16.99 -7.57
N TRP A 139 8.15 -16.99 -6.25
CA TRP A 139 6.91 -16.53 -5.65
C TRP A 139 6.76 -15.02 -5.72
N THR A 140 7.85 -14.27 -5.51
CA THR A 140 7.82 -12.81 -5.66
C THR A 140 7.57 -12.37 -7.09
N ALA A 141 8.23 -13.00 -8.06
CA ALA A 141 8.06 -12.71 -9.48
C ALA A 141 6.63 -13.03 -9.95
N LEU A 142 6.11 -14.19 -9.53
CA LEU A 142 4.73 -14.57 -9.83
C LEU A 142 3.72 -13.58 -9.23
N TRP A 143 3.94 -13.13 -7.99
CA TRP A 143 3.09 -12.09 -7.39
C TRP A 143 3.12 -10.79 -8.18
N VAL A 144 4.30 -10.32 -8.60
CA VAL A 144 4.42 -9.10 -9.42
C VAL A 144 3.65 -9.24 -10.73
N CYS A 145 3.76 -10.38 -11.42
CA CYS A 145 2.98 -10.66 -12.63
C CYS A 145 1.47 -10.63 -12.36
N ILE A 146 1.02 -11.30 -11.30
CA ILE A 146 -0.40 -11.32 -10.89
C ILE A 146 -0.90 -9.92 -10.55
N ALA A 147 -0.12 -9.14 -9.78
CA ALA A 147 -0.44 -7.78 -9.39
C ALA A 147 -0.58 -6.87 -10.61
N ILE A 148 0.30 -7.00 -11.61
CA ILE A 148 0.21 -6.27 -12.88
C ILE A 148 -1.07 -6.66 -13.64
N CYS A 149 -1.35 -7.96 -13.79
CA CYS A 149 -2.58 -8.42 -14.44
C CYS A 149 -3.85 -7.93 -13.73
N LEU A 150 -3.85 -7.91 -12.40
CA LEU A 150 -4.97 -7.43 -11.59
C LEU A 150 -5.21 -5.93 -11.72
N THR A 151 -4.14 -5.13 -11.85
CA THR A 151 -4.22 -3.67 -11.70
C THR A 151 -4.10 -2.91 -13.02
N PHE A 152 -3.32 -3.40 -13.98
CA PHE A 152 -3.16 -2.83 -15.32
C PHE A 152 -3.87 -3.66 -16.39
N GLY A 153 -4.09 -4.96 -16.15
CA GLY A 153 -4.72 -5.89 -17.09
C GLY A 153 -6.22 -6.11 -16.89
N ASP A 154 -6.89 -5.24 -16.12
CA ASP A 154 -8.34 -5.31 -15.86
C ASP A 154 -8.83 -6.63 -15.21
N GLY A 155 -7.92 -7.43 -14.65
CA GLY A 155 -8.24 -8.73 -14.05
C GLY A 155 -9.17 -8.66 -12.83
N ASP A 156 -9.38 -7.47 -12.30
CA ASP A 156 -10.27 -7.18 -11.17
C ASP A 156 -11.71 -6.85 -11.56
N LYS A 157 -12.03 -6.71 -12.85
CA LYS A 157 -13.37 -6.32 -13.32
C LYS A 157 -14.42 -7.42 -13.11
N HIS A 158 -14.04 -8.67 -13.29
CA HIS A 158 -14.94 -9.81 -13.09
C HIS A 158 -14.69 -10.45 -11.72
N TRP A 159 -15.75 -10.60 -10.91
CA TRP A 159 -15.63 -11.09 -9.53
C TRP A 159 -15.01 -12.49 -9.45
N THR A 160 -15.32 -13.39 -10.39
CA THR A 160 -14.76 -14.74 -10.42
C THR A 160 -13.27 -14.71 -10.74
N THR A 161 -12.87 -13.92 -11.74
CA THR A 161 -11.47 -13.79 -12.13
C THR A 161 -10.66 -13.16 -11.00
N LYS A 162 -11.19 -12.09 -10.39
CA LYS A 162 -10.59 -11.43 -9.23
C LYS A 162 -10.39 -12.41 -8.07
N ASN A 163 -11.45 -13.08 -7.63
CA ASN A 163 -11.42 -13.85 -6.38
C ASN A 163 -10.91 -15.31 -6.57
N VAL A 164 -11.42 -16.04 -7.56
CA VAL A 164 -11.09 -17.46 -7.73
C VAL A 164 -9.71 -17.62 -8.37
N LEU A 165 -9.36 -16.79 -9.36
CA LEU A 165 -8.07 -16.92 -10.03
C LEU A 165 -7.00 -16.11 -9.29
N PHE A 166 -7.15 -14.80 -9.25
CA PHE A 166 -6.05 -13.92 -8.82
C PHE A 166 -5.88 -13.83 -7.30
N THR A 167 -6.97 -13.81 -6.50
CA THR A 167 -6.84 -13.84 -5.04
C THR A 167 -6.31 -15.18 -4.55
N THR A 168 -6.71 -16.32 -5.15
CA THR A 168 -6.10 -17.63 -4.85
C THR A 168 -4.63 -17.66 -5.25
N ALA A 169 -4.28 -17.24 -6.47
CA ALA A 169 -2.87 -17.23 -6.90
C ALA A 169 -2.01 -16.27 -6.06
N GLY A 170 -2.52 -15.10 -5.72
CA GLY A 170 -1.84 -14.10 -4.88
C GLY A 170 -1.62 -14.58 -3.45
N SER A 171 -2.65 -15.16 -2.83
CA SER A 171 -2.51 -15.77 -1.50
C SER A 171 -1.55 -16.96 -1.52
N LEU A 172 -1.50 -17.74 -2.61
CA LEU A 172 -0.52 -18.82 -2.76
C LEU A 172 0.91 -18.30 -2.79
N CYS A 173 1.16 -17.22 -3.55
CA CYS A 173 2.47 -16.56 -3.60
C CYS A 173 2.89 -16.03 -2.22
N LEU A 174 1.96 -15.46 -1.47
CA LEU A 174 2.21 -14.98 -0.11
C LEU A 174 2.59 -16.15 0.82
N LEU A 175 1.76 -17.21 0.86
CA LEU A 175 1.96 -18.34 1.76
C LEU A 175 3.24 -19.13 1.42
N GLN A 176 3.43 -19.49 0.16
CA GLN A 176 4.62 -20.25 -0.27
C GLN A 176 5.91 -19.44 -0.13
N GLY A 177 5.86 -18.15 -0.47
CA GLY A 177 6.97 -17.24 -0.26
C GLY A 177 7.33 -17.13 1.22
N ALA A 178 6.34 -16.92 2.09
CA ALA A 178 6.56 -16.81 3.53
C ALA A 178 7.07 -18.11 4.17
N TRP A 179 6.55 -19.27 3.76
CA TRP A 179 7.08 -20.58 4.17
C TRP A 179 8.57 -20.72 3.78
N GLY A 180 8.88 -20.37 2.53
CA GLY A 180 10.23 -20.42 1.95
C GLY A 180 11.29 -19.61 2.70
N LEU A 181 10.89 -18.59 3.47
CA LEU A 181 11.82 -17.78 4.28
C LEU A 181 12.40 -18.55 5.47
N ALA A 182 11.69 -19.59 5.93
CA ALA A 182 12.15 -20.48 6.99
C ALA A 182 12.74 -21.76 6.42
N ALA A 183 12.06 -22.40 5.45
CA ALA A 183 12.55 -23.60 4.79
C ALA A 183 11.85 -23.85 3.45
N PRO A 184 12.44 -24.66 2.55
CA PRO A 184 11.75 -25.12 1.35
C PRO A 184 10.48 -25.92 1.71
N PRO A 185 9.33 -25.66 1.09
CA PRO A 185 8.10 -26.42 1.34
C PRO A 185 8.21 -27.83 0.75
N SER A 186 7.85 -28.87 1.51
CA SER A 186 7.68 -30.21 0.93
C SER A 186 6.36 -30.30 0.16
N ALA A 187 6.12 -31.45 -0.49
CA ALA A 187 4.87 -31.72 -1.17
C ALA A 187 3.66 -31.65 -0.24
N ARG A 188 3.81 -32.02 1.04
CA ARG A 188 2.72 -31.99 2.03
C ARG A 188 2.34 -30.55 2.36
N GLU A 189 3.31 -29.69 2.65
CA GLU A 189 3.01 -28.31 3.04
C GLU A 189 2.56 -27.48 1.85
N THR A 190 3.10 -27.76 0.65
CA THR A 190 2.58 -27.17 -0.60
C THR A 190 1.11 -27.50 -0.83
N ARG A 191 0.65 -28.73 -0.53
CA ARG A 191 -0.78 -29.07 -0.64
C ARG A 191 -1.60 -28.24 0.35
N TRP A 192 -1.14 -28.07 1.58
CA TRP A 192 -1.85 -27.27 2.57
C TRP A 192 -1.92 -25.78 2.19
N THR A 193 -0.84 -25.19 1.70
CA THR A 193 -0.86 -23.79 1.25
C THR A 193 -1.79 -23.61 0.06
N VAL A 194 -1.80 -24.54 -0.91
CA VAL A 194 -2.77 -24.54 -2.03
C VAL A 194 -4.21 -24.63 -1.55
N LEU A 195 -4.52 -25.52 -0.60
CA LEU A 195 -5.86 -25.64 -0.04
C LEU A 195 -6.30 -24.35 0.67
N LEU A 196 -5.43 -23.78 1.50
CA LEU A 196 -5.71 -22.52 2.22
C LEU A 196 -5.92 -21.34 1.26
N SER A 197 -5.08 -21.22 0.23
CA SER A 197 -5.22 -20.21 -0.82
C SER A 197 -6.50 -20.36 -1.63
N SER A 198 -6.89 -21.61 -1.91
CA SER A 198 -8.13 -21.90 -2.63
C SER A 198 -9.34 -21.53 -1.78
N ALA A 199 -9.35 -21.90 -0.50
CA ALA A 199 -10.39 -21.50 0.44
C ALA A 199 -10.50 -19.98 0.54
N PHE A 200 -9.37 -19.27 0.61
CA PHE A 200 -9.34 -17.81 0.69
C PHE A 200 -9.89 -17.12 -0.57
N GLY A 201 -9.71 -17.69 -1.76
CA GLY A 201 -10.30 -17.13 -2.99
C GLY A 201 -11.77 -17.50 -3.19
N ILE A 202 -12.16 -18.73 -2.82
CA ILE A 202 -13.51 -19.28 -3.09
C ILE A 202 -14.52 -18.84 -2.03
N LEU A 203 -14.16 -18.83 -0.74
CA LEU A 203 -15.11 -18.49 0.33
C LEU A 203 -15.68 -17.07 0.20
N PRO A 204 -14.87 -16.03 -0.08
CA PRO A 204 -15.40 -14.71 -0.37
C PRO A 204 -16.22 -14.69 -1.66
N ALA A 205 -15.88 -15.52 -2.66
CA ALA A 205 -16.66 -15.67 -3.88
C ALA A 205 -18.08 -16.22 -3.61
N GLY A 206 -18.23 -17.13 -2.65
CA GLY A 206 -19.53 -17.65 -2.21
C GLY A 206 -20.35 -16.66 -1.39
N LEU A 207 -19.70 -15.75 -0.65
CA LEU A 207 -20.36 -14.71 0.17
C LEU A 207 -20.59 -13.39 -0.59
N ALA A 208 -19.77 -13.10 -1.59
CA ALA A 208 -19.81 -11.87 -2.38
C ALA A 208 -20.73 -12.02 -3.59
N THR A 209 -22.00 -12.35 -3.34
CA THR A 209 -23.05 -11.82 -4.20
C THR A 209 -23.11 -10.29 -4.01
N SER A 210 -22.50 -9.60 -4.97
CA SER A 210 -23.13 -8.49 -5.68
C SER A 210 -23.16 -7.06 -5.12
N ARG A 211 -22.41 -6.64 -4.10
CA ARG A 211 -22.44 -5.21 -3.66
C ARG A 211 -21.32 -4.33 -4.20
N GLY A 212 -20.04 -4.65 -3.96
CA GLY A 212 -18.92 -3.78 -4.35
C GLY A 212 -18.65 -3.72 -5.87
N CYS A 213 -18.47 -4.88 -6.51
CA CYS A 213 -18.19 -4.96 -7.96
C CYS A 213 -19.34 -4.40 -8.82
N TRP A 214 -20.58 -4.67 -8.44
CA TRP A 214 -21.76 -4.18 -9.15
C TRP A 214 -22.05 -2.70 -8.89
N ALA A 215 -21.70 -2.16 -7.72
CA ALA A 215 -21.79 -0.72 -7.47
C ALA A 215 -20.75 0.05 -8.30
N ALA A 216 -19.52 -0.46 -8.40
CA ALA A 216 -18.47 0.15 -9.23
C ALA A 216 -18.78 0.06 -10.73
N HIS A 217 -19.32 -1.06 -11.22
CA HIS A 217 -19.77 -1.20 -12.61
C HIS A 217 -20.93 -0.25 -12.92
N ARG A 218 -21.96 -0.19 -12.05
CA ARG A 218 -23.07 0.76 -12.20
C ARG A 218 -22.66 2.23 -12.11
N ALA A 219 -21.61 2.55 -11.33
CA ALA A 219 -21.09 3.92 -11.25
C ALA A 219 -20.33 4.34 -12.51
N ARG A 220 -19.70 3.41 -13.24
CA ARG A 220 -19.05 3.68 -14.53
C ARG A 220 -20.05 3.82 -15.68
N ASP A 221 -21.12 3.02 -15.68
CA ASP A 221 -22.16 3.04 -16.72
C ASP A 221 -23.26 4.08 -16.46
N ALA A 222 -23.21 4.76 -15.31
CA ALA A 222 -24.13 5.86 -15.04
C ALA A 222 -23.86 6.97 -16.07
N PRO A 223 -24.87 7.40 -16.87
CA PRO A 223 -24.69 8.49 -17.79
C PRO A 223 -24.17 9.70 -17.01
N HIS A 224 -23.12 10.34 -17.54
CA HIS A 224 -22.55 11.55 -16.95
C HIS A 224 -23.69 12.49 -16.56
N ARG A 225 -23.96 12.61 -15.25
CA ARG A 225 -24.92 13.60 -14.80
C ARG A 225 -24.38 14.95 -15.27
N PRO A 226 -25.14 15.71 -16.08
CA PRO A 226 -24.71 17.05 -16.44
C PRO A 226 -24.43 17.79 -15.13
N ARG A 227 -23.26 18.46 -15.07
CA ARG A 227 -22.97 19.37 -13.95
C ARG A 227 -24.19 20.25 -13.76
N PRO A 228 -24.67 20.47 -12.53
CA PRO A 228 -25.77 21.39 -12.30
C PRO A 228 -25.42 22.70 -13.01
N GLN A 229 -26.17 23.03 -14.06
CA GLN A 229 -26.04 24.31 -14.72
C GLN A 229 -26.43 25.33 -13.65
N LEU A 230 -25.46 26.13 -13.22
CA LEU A 230 -25.75 27.31 -12.45
C LEU A 230 -26.76 28.13 -13.26
N PRO A 231 -27.88 28.57 -12.65
CA PRO A 231 -28.87 29.34 -13.37
C PRO A 231 -28.19 30.55 -14.01
N PRO A 232 -28.49 30.86 -15.28
CA PRO A 232 -27.91 32.02 -15.95
C PRO A 232 -28.40 33.27 -15.20
N GLY A 233 -27.50 33.87 -14.41
CA GLY A 233 -27.81 35.01 -13.56
C GLY A 233 -27.21 34.98 -12.14
N ALA A 234 -26.55 33.90 -11.71
CA ALA A 234 -25.82 33.89 -10.43
C ALA A 234 -24.50 34.69 -10.52
N ALA A 235 -24.63 36.02 -10.58
CA ALA A 235 -23.53 36.94 -10.39
C ALA A 235 -22.97 36.75 -8.96
N LEU A 236 -21.66 36.56 -8.86
CA LEU A 236 -20.92 36.62 -7.61
C LEU A 236 -21.01 38.05 -7.04
N THR A 237 -22.03 38.32 -6.23
CA THR A 237 -22.03 39.47 -5.33
C THR A 237 -21.18 39.14 -4.11
N SER A 238 -19.89 39.45 -4.19
CA SER A 238 -19.02 39.50 -3.03
C SER A 238 -19.37 40.72 -2.17
N THR A 239 -20.33 40.58 -1.25
CA THR A 239 -20.52 41.53 -0.16
C THR A 239 -19.75 41.06 1.06
N PHE A 240 -18.44 41.31 1.06
CA PHE A 240 -17.62 41.25 2.27
C PHE A 240 -17.72 42.61 2.99
N SER A 241 -18.78 42.80 3.78
CA SER A 241 -18.89 43.94 4.70
C SER A 241 -18.20 43.55 6.02
N GLY A 242 -16.89 43.81 6.08
CA GLY A 242 -16.07 43.67 7.28
C GLY A 242 -15.51 45.03 7.67
N SER A 243 -16.16 45.68 8.63
CA SER A 243 -15.75 46.93 9.26
C SER A 243 -14.35 46.81 9.90
N LEU A 244 -13.36 47.51 9.32
CA LEU A 244 -12.07 47.76 9.95
C LEU A 244 -11.93 49.26 10.21
N LYS A 245 -12.11 49.66 11.47
CA LYS A 245 -11.75 50.99 11.97
C LYS A 245 -10.22 51.16 11.94
N PRO A 246 -9.66 52.24 11.40
CA PRO A 246 -8.22 52.50 11.47
C PRO A 246 -7.82 52.99 12.87
N ARG A 247 -6.98 52.23 13.57
CA ARG A 247 -6.22 52.70 14.74
C ARG A 247 -5.06 53.56 14.25
N LYS A 248 -5.07 54.85 14.58
CA LYS A 248 -3.91 55.74 14.44
C LYS A 248 -2.90 55.39 15.54
N THR A 249 -1.77 54.80 15.17
CA THR A 249 -0.60 54.71 16.05
C THR A 249 0.39 55.78 15.62
N ARG A 250 0.57 56.82 16.45
CA ARG A 250 1.67 57.79 16.34
C ARG A 250 2.96 57.07 16.70
N ILE A 251 3.92 57.05 15.78
CA ILE A 251 5.32 56.79 16.09
C ILE A 251 5.98 58.16 16.25
N VAL A 252 6.41 58.45 17.48
CA VAL A 252 7.29 59.58 17.81
C VAL A 252 8.71 59.05 17.66
N ILE A 253 9.48 59.68 16.78
CA ILE A 253 10.94 59.49 16.71
C ILE A 253 11.54 60.65 17.50
N THR A 254 12.21 60.31 18.59
CA THR A 254 13.22 61.12 19.29
C THR A 254 14.54 60.39 19.16
#